data_AF-A0A9C9ESM1-F1
#
_entry.id   AF-A0A9C9ESM1-F1
#
_cell.length_a   1.000
_cell.length_b   1.000
_cell.length_c   1.000
_cell.angle_alpha   90.00
_cell.angle_beta   90.00
_cell.angle_gamma   90.00
#
_symmetry.space_group_name_H-M   'P 1'
#
loop_
_entity.id
_entity.type
_entity.pdbx_description
1 polymer ?
#
loop_
_entity_poly.entity_id
_entity_poly.type
_entity_poly.pdbx_seq_one_letter_code
_entity_poly.pdbx_strand_id
1 'polypeptide(L)'
;MVRSALCFLGILLIVVGCGDEDIIGEWVNYTTEDGLPGLIVYSATEDANKTTWVSCSGGIARLEGAYFIPYTEEDGLPSNEAVVIVGYKSGVAVGTDKGLALFDGDEFIVYNRGDGLPSNNVQSLASGSEGLWVGTDAGLSFFDGSSFTTYNTENSNIAGDCIWALALLNDDVVIGTESGLSIFTPPDDWKNYDKGDGLPSDVIYALWVDDGVIWGGGAYGAFKIEGGDVFAYTPENSQIPYSDVMGVCVDDYGDVWFATYGGGICMLSGSEWHIYMGGEGPISDWGLCAFCSSYNTLWFGTTDGLSRHIRYRD
;
A
#
# COMPACT_ATOMS: atom_id res chain seq x y z
N MET A 1 -12.79 58.43 16.21
CA MET A 1 -12.67 58.13 14.77
C MET A 1 -11.20 57.87 14.48
N VAL A 2 -10.74 56.65 14.79
CA VAL A 2 -9.38 56.18 14.50
C VAL A 2 -9.57 54.95 13.62
N ARG A 3 -9.17 55.05 12.35
CA ARG A 3 -9.32 53.98 11.37
C ARG A 3 -8.17 53.00 11.53
N SER A 4 -8.57 51.76 11.76
CA SER A 4 -7.82 50.51 11.60
C SER A 4 -7.14 50.42 10.24
N ALA A 5 -5.88 50.01 10.22
CA ALA A 5 -5.18 49.52 9.03
C ALA A 5 -4.83 48.04 9.28
N LEU A 6 -5.55 47.14 8.59
CA LEU A 6 -5.15 45.74 8.41
C LEU A 6 -3.95 45.72 7.45
N CYS A 7 -2.83 45.15 7.89
CA CYS A 7 -1.78 44.71 6.96
C CYS A 7 -2.16 43.31 6.46
N PHE A 8 -2.62 43.24 5.21
CA PHE A 8 -2.59 42.00 4.43
C PHE A 8 -1.16 41.82 3.92
N LEU A 9 -0.45 40.77 4.36
CA LEU A 9 0.71 40.27 3.64
C LEU A 9 0.17 39.49 2.44
N GLY A 10 0.19 40.10 1.26
CA GLY A 10 -0.08 39.42 0.01
C GLY A 10 1.11 38.55 -0.37
N ILE A 11 0.85 37.25 -0.58
CA ILE A 11 1.79 36.34 -1.23
C ILE A 11 1.93 36.80 -2.68
N LEU A 12 3.15 37.11 -3.08
CA LEU A 12 3.49 37.46 -4.46
C LEU A 12 3.63 36.16 -5.26
N LEU A 13 2.57 35.74 -5.96
CA LEU A 13 2.67 34.70 -6.99
C LEU A 13 3.39 35.30 -8.21
N ILE A 14 4.60 34.81 -8.51
CA ILE A 14 5.24 35.04 -9.80
C ILE A 14 4.82 33.89 -10.70
N VAL A 15 3.81 34.11 -11.55
CA VAL A 15 3.50 33.20 -12.66
C VAL A 15 4.43 33.54 -13.81
N VAL A 16 5.38 32.65 -14.11
CA VAL A 16 6.05 32.59 -15.42
C VAL A 16 5.56 31.33 -16.08
N GLY A 17 4.61 31.48 -17.01
CA GLY A 17 4.01 30.35 -17.71
C GLY A 17 4.90 29.79 -18.81
N CYS A 18 4.83 28.47 -18.99
CA CYS A 18 4.65 27.79 -20.28
C CYS A 18 4.40 26.28 -20.03
N GLY A 19 3.19 25.78 -20.29
CA GLY A 19 3.01 24.44 -20.84
C GLY A 19 2.62 23.25 -19.96
N ASP A 20 2.86 23.25 -18.66
CA ASP A 20 2.62 22.06 -17.82
C ASP A 20 1.60 22.40 -16.70
N GLU A 21 0.65 21.50 -16.44
CA GLU A 21 -0.20 21.62 -15.25
C GLU A 21 0.72 21.61 -14.02
N ASP A 22 0.80 22.71 -13.27
CA ASP A 22 1.61 22.77 -12.06
C ASP A 22 1.02 21.77 -11.05
N ILE A 23 1.67 20.62 -10.87
CA ILE A 23 1.29 19.63 -9.86
C ILE A 23 1.68 20.19 -8.49
N ILE A 24 0.75 20.90 -7.88
CA ILE A 24 0.90 21.48 -6.55
C ILE A 24 0.33 20.53 -5.49
N GLY A 25 1.09 20.31 -4.42
CA GLY A 25 0.62 19.54 -3.27
C GLY A 25 1.46 19.77 -2.03
N GLU A 26 0.83 19.67 -0.87
CA GLU A 26 1.49 19.89 0.43
C GLU A 26 1.89 18.55 1.06
N TRP A 27 3.14 18.46 1.51
CA TRP A 27 3.65 17.34 2.29
C TRP A 27 3.48 17.60 3.79
N VAL A 28 2.89 16.64 4.49
CA VAL A 28 2.78 16.64 5.96
C VAL A 28 3.35 15.34 6.50
N ASN A 29 4.26 15.44 7.45
CA ASN A 29 4.99 14.30 7.99
C ASN A 29 4.52 13.98 9.40
N TYR A 30 4.43 12.69 9.71
CA TYR A 30 4.05 12.16 11.01
C TYR A 30 5.13 11.21 11.52
N THR A 31 5.44 11.35 12.80
CA THR A 31 6.45 10.56 13.50
C THR A 31 5.88 10.02 14.83
N THR A 32 6.75 9.46 15.67
CA THR A 32 6.39 9.13 17.06
C THR A 32 5.97 10.34 17.89
N GLU A 33 6.39 11.56 17.51
CA GLU A 33 5.92 12.80 18.17
C GLU A 33 4.44 13.07 17.90
N ASP A 34 3.90 12.53 16.81
CA ASP A 34 2.51 12.68 16.39
C ASP A 34 1.65 11.47 16.81
N GLY A 35 2.22 10.51 17.56
CA GLY A 35 1.52 9.36 18.12
C GLY A 35 1.65 8.04 17.35
N LEU A 36 2.50 7.98 16.30
CA LEU A 36 2.84 6.70 15.69
C LEU A 36 3.58 5.81 16.70
N PRO A 37 3.22 4.51 16.85
CA PRO A 37 3.89 3.64 17.80
C PRO A 37 5.26 3.12 17.30
N GLY A 38 5.59 3.34 16.03
CA GLY A 38 6.91 3.06 15.45
C GLY A 38 7.18 3.95 14.24
N LEU A 39 8.47 4.15 13.90
CA LEU A 39 8.87 5.00 12.77
C LEU A 39 8.80 4.28 11.43
N ILE A 40 9.08 2.98 11.41
CA ILE A 40 8.95 2.19 10.18
C ILE A 40 7.47 1.94 9.94
N VAL A 41 6.90 2.58 8.92
CA VAL A 41 5.48 2.45 8.54
C VAL A 41 5.38 1.55 7.33
N TYR A 42 4.69 0.42 7.50
CA TYR A 42 4.63 -0.65 6.50
C TYR A 42 3.41 -0.57 5.60
N SER A 43 2.29 -0.07 6.11
CA SER A 43 1.03 -0.02 5.36
C SER A 43 0.11 1.06 5.91
N ALA A 44 -0.75 1.58 5.03
CA ALA A 44 -1.80 2.53 5.35
C ALA A 44 -3.10 2.14 4.64
N THR A 45 -4.25 2.42 5.27
CA THR A 45 -5.57 2.08 4.73
C THR A 45 -6.65 3.00 5.26
N GLU A 46 -7.87 2.86 4.73
CA GLU A 46 -9.09 3.43 5.31
C GLU A 46 -10.03 2.32 5.76
N ASP A 47 -10.68 2.51 6.91
CA ASP A 47 -11.82 1.68 7.32
C ASP A 47 -13.13 2.13 6.62
N ALA A 48 -14.22 1.40 6.88
CA ALA A 48 -15.54 1.72 6.33
C ALA A 48 -16.09 3.09 6.77
N ASN A 49 -15.56 3.67 7.84
CA ASN A 49 -15.93 4.99 8.34
C ASN A 49 -15.03 6.11 7.80
N LYS A 50 -14.14 5.80 6.84
CA LYS A 50 -13.16 6.72 6.27
C LYS A 50 -12.12 7.19 7.28
N THR A 51 -11.87 6.41 8.32
CA THR A 51 -10.75 6.66 9.23
C THR A 51 -9.47 6.10 8.63
N THR A 52 -8.41 6.90 8.62
CA THR A 52 -7.08 6.44 8.23
C THR A 52 -6.46 5.59 9.34
N TRP A 53 -5.96 4.43 8.96
CA TRP A 53 -5.20 3.53 9.81
C TRP A 53 -3.83 3.25 9.21
N VAL A 54 -2.85 3.02 10.06
CA VAL A 54 -1.49 2.64 9.65
C VAL A 54 -0.97 1.49 10.48
N SER A 55 -0.14 0.64 9.86
CA SER A 55 0.64 -0.38 10.55
C SER A 55 2.12 -0.02 10.52
N CYS A 56 2.83 -0.31 11.60
CA CYS A 56 4.21 0.08 11.79
C CYS A 56 4.94 -0.90 12.71
N SER A 57 6.27 -0.75 12.80
CA SER A 57 7.17 -1.56 13.66
C SER A 57 6.82 -1.59 15.17
N GLY A 58 5.87 -0.77 15.63
CA GLY A 58 5.43 -0.72 17.03
C GLY A 58 3.96 -1.06 17.26
N GLY A 59 3.23 -1.48 16.23
CA GLY A 59 1.80 -1.81 16.30
C GLY A 59 1.02 -1.14 15.18
N ILE A 60 -0.25 -0.85 15.44
CA ILE A 60 -1.11 -0.09 14.51
C ILE A 60 -1.48 1.25 15.13
N ALA A 61 -1.91 2.21 14.31
CA ALA A 61 -2.47 3.44 14.82
C ALA A 61 -3.61 3.98 13.96
N ARG A 62 -4.58 4.61 14.64
CA ARG A 62 -5.71 5.29 14.02
C ARG A 62 -5.49 6.79 14.03
N LEU A 63 -5.75 7.48 12.92
CA LEU A 63 -5.71 8.94 12.89
C LEU A 63 -6.98 9.53 13.53
N GLU A 64 -6.78 10.35 14.57
CA GLU A 64 -7.83 11.13 15.24
C GLU A 64 -7.47 12.62 15.28
N GLY A 65 -8.16 13.40 14.46
CA GLY A 65 -7.85 14.82 14.30
C GLY A 65 -6.47 15.02 13.66
N ALA A 66 -5.49 15.40 14.48
CA ALA A 66 -4.12 15.65 14.03
C ALA A 66 -3.10 14.64 14.58
N TYR A 67 -3.53 13.68 15.40
CA TYR A 67 -2.65 12.74 16.08
C TYR A 67 -3.06 11.29 15.81
N PHE A 68 -2.10 10.40 15.92
CA PHE A 68 -2.32 8.97 15.85
C PHE A 68 -2.55 8.39 17.25
N ILE A 69 -3.56 7.53 17.37
CA ILE A 69 -3.85 6.78 18.60
C ILE A 69 -3.33 5.35 18.40
N PRO A 70 -2.30 4.92 19.15
CA PRO A 70 -1.66 3.63 18.96
C PRO A 70 -2.46 2.49 19.59
N TYR A 71 -2.32 1.30 19.00
CA TYR A 71 -2.76 0.02 19.55
C TYR A 71 -1.62 -0.99 19.43
N THR A 72 -1.34 -1.70 20.52
CA THR A 72 -0.15 -2.54 20.70
C THR A 72 -0.51 -3.92 21.28
N GLU A 73 0.49 -4.75 21.60
CA GLU A 73 0.31 -5.98 22.37
C GLU A 73 -0.40 -5.76 23.71
N GLU A 74 -0.27 -4.58 24.33
CA GLU A 74 -0.97 -4.25 25.58
C GLU A 74 -2.49 -4.11 25.38
N ASP A 75 -2.92 -3.80 24.17
CA ASP A 75 -4.33 -3.63 23.78
C ASP A 75 -4.94 -4.91 23.20
N GLY A 76 -4.14 -5.98 23.03
CA GLY A 76 -4.57 -7.29 22.54
C GLY A 76 -4.14 -7.63 21.12
N LEU A 77 -3.37 -6.77 20.44
CA LEU A 77 -2.70 -7.12 19.19
C LEU A 77 -1.74 -8.32 19.43
N PRO A 78 -1.66 -9.33 18.56
CA PRO A 78 -0.83 -10.50 18.84
C PRO A 78 0.67 -10.19 18.81
N SER A 79 1.09 -9.19 18.02
CA SER A 79 2.48 -8.72 17.93
C SER A 79 2.54 -7.27 17.49
N ASN A 80 3.51 -6.52 18.02
CA ASN A 80 3.78 -5.14 17.61
C ASN A 80 4.41 -5.06 16.20
N GLU A 81 4.92 -6.17 15.66
CA GLU A 81 5.39 -6.21 14.27
C GLU A 81 4.19 -6.36 13.32
N ALA A 82 3.47 -5.25 13.12
CA ALA A 82 2.27 -5.19 12.27
C ALA A 82 2.65 -4.75 10.85
N VAL A 83 2.75 -5.72 9.93
CA VAL A 83 3.32 -5.50 8.59
C VAL A 83 2.30 -5.10 7.54
N VAL A 84 1.02 -5.41 7.74
CA VAL A 84 -0.06 -5.06 6.80
C VAL A 84 -1.36 -4.76 7.54
N ILE A 85 -2.13 -3.80 7.03
CA ILE A 85 -3.46 -3.45 7.55
C ILE A 85 -4.42 -3.14 6.39
N VAL A 86 -5.66 -3.62 6.50
CA VAL A 86 -6.74 -3.29 5.56
C VAL A 86 -8.02 -2.99 6.31
N GLY A 87 -8.85 -2.09 5.78
CA GLY A 87 -10.24 -1.94 6.23
C GLY A 87 -10.98 -3.28 6.13
N TYR A 88 -11.66 -3.68 7.20
CA TYR A 88 -12.40 -4.93 7.27
C TYR A 88 -13.66 -4.78 8.12
N LYS A 89 -14.82 -4.97 7.49
CA LYS A 89 -16.14 -4.75 8.11
C LYS A 89 -16.21 -3.35 8.75
N SER A 90 -16.46 -3.24 10.05
CA SER A 90 -16.54 -1.96 10.77
C SER A 90 -15.20 -1.43 11.28
N GLY A 91 -14.13 -2.22 11.16
CA GLY A 91 -12.80 -1.86 11.66
C GLY A 91 -11.71 -2.28 10.68
N VAL A 92 -10.72 -3.03 11.16
CA VAL A 92 -9.52 -3.38 10.38
C VAL A 92 -9.10 -4.83 10.59
N ALA A 93 -8.45 -5.40 9.58
CA ALA A 93 -7.70 -6.63 9.67
C ALA A 93 -6.20 -6.32 9.61
N VAL A 94 -5.41 -6.97 10.46
CA VAL A 94 -3.99 -6.71 10.66
C VAL A 94 -3.20 -8.00 10.52
N GLY A 95 -2.21 -8.01 9.64
CA GLY A 95 -1.23 -9.08 9.53
C GLY A 95 -0.01 -8.78 10.39
N THR A 96 0.43 -9.78 11.15
CA THR A 96 1.61 -9.70 12.02
C THR A 96 2.50 -10.92 11.83
N ASP A 97 3.69 -10.93 12.45
CA ASP A 97 4.56 -12.10 12.52
C ASP A 97 4.02 -13.23 13.44
N LYS A 98 2.92 -12.97 14.17
CA LYS A 98 2.27 -13.94 15.07
C LYS A 98 0.81 -14.28 14.70
N GLY A 99 0.36 -13.86 13.51
CA GLY A 99 -0.93 -14.23 12.95
C GLY A 99 -1.75 -13.05 12.45
N LEU A 100 -3.01 -13.33 12.15
CA LEU A 100 -4.02 -12.37 11.73
C LEU A 100 -4.79 -11.87 12.96
N ALA A 101 -4.97 -10.55 13.07
CA ALA A 101 -5.84 -9.93 14.07
C ALA A 101 -6.98 -9.16 13.38
N LEU A 102 -8.21 -9.40 13.82
CA LEU A 102 -9.39 -8.65 13.39
C LEU A 102 -9.80 -7.71 14.52
N PHE A 103 -9.91 -6.42 14.23
CA PHE A 103 -10.25 -5.39 15.20
C PHE A 103 -11.57 -4.72 14.81
N ASP A 104 -12.54 -4.67 15.71
CA ASP A 104 -13.85 -4.06 15.45
C ASP A 104 -14.01 -2.63 15.98
N GLY A 105 -12.98 -2.12 16.68
CA GLY A 105 -13.00 -0.83 17.36
C GLY A 105 -12.88 -0.94 18.88
N ASP A 106 -13.20 -2.11 19.46
CA ASP A 106 -13.12 -2.38 20.89
C ASP A 106 -12.18 -3.57 21.20
N GLU A 107 -12.27 -4.69 20.48
CA GLU A 107 -11.52 -5.91 20.80
C GLU A 107 -10.80 -6.51 19.58
N PHE A 108 -9.68 -7.18 19.84
CA PHE A 108 -8.96 -7.99 18.86
C PHE A 108 -9.39 -9.46 18.93
N ILE A 109 -9.72 -10.03 17.78
CA ILE A 109 -9.86 -11.49 17.60
C ILE A 109 -8.67 -11.97 16.79
N VAL A 110 -7.92 -12.93 17.34
CA VAL A 110 -6.66 -13.41 16.75
C VAL A 110 -6.83 -14.81 16.17
N TYR A 111 -6.31 -15.01 14.97
CA TYR A 111 -6.17 -16.29 14.29
C TYR A 111 -4.69 -16.57 14.00
N ASN A 112 -4.25 -17.79 14.27
CA ASN A 112 -2.90 -18.26 13.98
C ASN A 112 -2.94 -19.62 13.27
N ARG A 113 -1.79 -20.26 13.10
CA ARG A 113 -1.66 -21.58 12.47
C ARG A 113 -2.50 -22.66 13.14
N GLY A 114 -2.67 -22.58 14.47
CA GLY A 114 -3.54 -23.49 15.22
C GLY A 114 -5.02 -23.37 14.86
N ASP A 115 -5.44 -22.23 14.29
CA ASP A 115 -6.81 -21.93 13.89
C ASP A 115 -7.07 -22.19 12.39
N GLY A 116 -6.06 -22.62 11.65
CA GLY A 116 -6.17 -23.02 10.23
C GLY A 116 -5.38 -22.16 9.25
N LEU A 117 -4.70 -21.09 9.69
CA LEU A 117 -3.77 -20.36 8.82
C LEU A 117 -2.59 -21.27 8.41
N PRO A 118 -2.06 -21.14 7.18
CA PRO A 118 -0.89 -21.91 6.74
C PRO A 118 0.38 -21.52 7.51
N SER A 119 0.53 -20.24 7.84
CA SER A 119 1.61 -19.70 8.65
C SER A 119 1.13 -18.56 9.54
N ASN A 120 1.89 -18.28 10.59
CA ASN A 120 1.66 -17.12 11.46
C ASN A 120 2.17 -15.82 10.85
N ASN A 121 3.12 -15.88 9.92
CA ASN A 121 3.71 -14.71 9.31
C ASN A 121 2.80 -14.22 8.18
N VAL A 122 1.87 -13.32 8.51
CA VAL A 122 0.91 -12.75 7.57
C VAL A 122 1.52 -11.51 6.93
N GLN A 123 1.71 -11.55 5.61
CA GLN A 123 2.46 -10.55 4.86
C GLN A 123 1.57 -9.63 4.02
N SER A 124 0.41 -10.11 3.59
CA SER A 124 -0.51 -9.34 2.74
C SER A 124 -1.96 -9.67 3.04
N LEU A 125 -2.85 -8.72 2.79
CA LEU A 125 -4.28 -8.84 3.04
C LEU A 125 -5.07 -8.17 1.90
N ALA A 126 -6.22 -8.75 1.54
CA ALA A 126 -7.19 -8.09 0.68
C ALA A 126 -8.62 -8.40 1.13
N SER A 127 -9.37 -7.37 1.52
CA SER A 127 -10.75 -7.51 1.97
C SER A 127 -11.72 -7.46 0.79
N GLY A 128 -12.41 -8.57 0.50
CA GLY A 128 -13.48 -8.66 -0.49
C GLY A 128 -14.87 -8.62 0.15
N SER A 129 -15.92 -8.65 -0.68
CA SER A 129 -17.31 -8.71 -0.21
C SER A 129 -17.66 -10.04 0.47
N GLU A 130 -17.05 -11.13 0.02
CA GLU A 130 -17.35 -12.50 0.49
C GLU A 130 -16.45 -12.94 1.65
N GLY A 131 -15.35 -12.23 1.92
CA GLY A 131 -14.38 -12.65 2.92
C GLY A 131 -13.06 -11.90 2.83
N LEU A 132 -12.06 -12.42 3.54
CA LEU A 132 -10.72 -11.84 3.62
C LEU A 132 -9.70 -12.79 3.00
N TRP A 133 -8.95 -12.31 2.01
CA TRP A 133 -7.78 -13.00 1.51
C TRP A 133 -6.56 -12.66 2.38
N VAL A 134 -5.80 -13.69 2.73
CA VAL A 134 -4.68 -13.64 3.66
C VAL A 134 -3.47 -14.29 3.00
N GLY A 135 -2.48 -13.49 2.66
CA GLY A 135 -1.20 -13.95 2.16
C GLY A 135 -0.20 -14.14 3.29
N THR A 136 0.48 -15.28 3.29
CA THR A 136 1.50 -15.63 4.29
C THR A 136 2.80 -16.03 3.61
N ASP A 137 3.85 -16.31 4.39
CA ASP A 137 5.08 -16.91 3.88
C ASP A 137 4.99 -18.42 3.55
N ALA A 138 3.79 -19.01 3.64
CA ALA A 138 3.54 -20.43 3.35
C ALA A 138 2.26 -20.68 2.53
N GLY A 139 1.77 -19.65 1.81
CA GLY A 139 0.67 -19.73 0.88
C GLY A 139 -0.41 -18.68 1.10
N LEU A 140 -1.38 -18.69 0.20
CA LEU A 140 -2.60 -17.87 0.23
C LEU A 140 -3.68 -18.59 1.04
N SER A 141 -4.53 -17.85 1.75
CA SER A 141 -5.74 -18.39 2.36
C SER A 141 -6.92 -17.45 2.25
N PHE A 142 -8.10 -18.01 2.00
CA PHE A 142 -9.37 -17.30 2.05
C PHE A 142 -10.06 -17.57 3.39
N PHE A 143 -10.43 -16.50 4.10
CA PHE A 143 -11.18 -16.54 5.34
C PHE A 143 -12.62 -16.11 5.12
N ASP A 144 -13.57 -17.04 5.30
CA ASP A 144 -15.01 -16.82 5.11
C ASP A 144 -15.70 -16.21 6.35
N GLY A 145 -14.92 -15.83 7.37
CA GLY A 145 -15.43 -15.38 8.66
C GLY A 145 -15.51 -16.48 9.73
N SER A 146 -15.29 -17.74 9.35
CA SER A 146 -15.33 -18.91 10.23
C SER A 146 -14.18 -19.88 10.00
N SER A 147 -13.76 -20.08 8.74
CA SER A 147 -12.80 -21.08 8.33
C SER A 147 -11.83 -20.57 7.26
N PHE A 148 -10.67 -21.21 7.17
CA PHE A 148 -9.65 -20.91 6.17
C PHE A 148 -9.63 -21.97 5.07
N THR A 149 -9.58 -21.53 3.82
CA THR A 149 -9.26 -22.37 2.65
C THR A 149 -7.92 -21.97 2.08
N THR A 150 -6.95 -22.88 2.05
CA THR A 150 -5.54 -22.59 1.72
C THR A 150 -5.15 -23.05 0.33
N TYR A 151 -4.40 -22.19 -0.37
CA TYR A 151 -3.79 -22.44 -1.68
C TYR A 151 -2.27 -22.25 -1.58
N ASN A 152 -1.51 -23.26 -1.96
CA ASN A 152 -0.06 -23.26 -2.00
C ASN A 152 0.43 -24.07 -3.22
N THR A 153 1.74 -24.09 -3.46
CA THR A 153 2.34 -24.80 -4.62
C THR A 153 2.15 -26.31 -4.58
N GLU A 154 1.80 -26.89 -3.43
CA GLU A 154 1.52 -28.33 -3.30
C GLU A 154 0.10 -28.71 -3.73
N ASN A 155 -0.86 -27.78 -3.63
CA ASN A 155 -2.29 -28.05 -3.83
C ASN A 155 -2.97 -27.19 -4.91
N SER A 156 -2.25 -26.26 -5.52
CA SER A 156 -2.76 -25.30 -6.50
C SER A 156 -1.69 -24.94 -7.54
N ASN A 157 -2.04 -24.06 -8.49
CA ASN A 157 -1.12 -23.55 -9.51
C ASN A 157 -0.61 -22.13 -9.19
N ILE A 158 -0.64 -21.71 -7.93
CA ILE A 158 -0.05 -20.44 -7.49
C ILE A 158 1.46 -20.40 -7.81
N ALA A 159 1.98 -19.24 -8.19
CA ALA A 159 3.35 -19.10 -8.66
C ALA A 159 4.41 -19.33 -7.57
N GLY A 160 4.10 -19.00 -6.33
CA GLY A 160 4.99 -19.11 -5.16
C GLY A 160 4.20 -19.17 -3.86
N ASP A 161 4.88 -19.54 -2.77
CA ASP A 161 4.25 -19.71 -1.45
C ASP A 161 4.42 -18.47 -0.57
N CYS A 162 5.40 -17.60 -0.83
CA CYS A 162 5.55 -16.34 -0.10
C CYS A 162 4.71 -15.23 -0.75
N ILE A 163 3.59 -14.89 -0.12
CA ILE A 163 2.60 -13.97 -0.68
C ILE A 163 2.82 -12.55 -0.18
N TRP A 164 3.58 -11.77 -0.94
CA TRP A 164 3.98 -10.41 -0.60
C TRP A 164 2.91 -9.35 -0.86
N ALA A 165 2.05 -9.56 -1.86
CA ALA A 165 1.03 -8.57 -2.22
C ALA A 165 -0.28 -9.24 -2.65
N LEU A 166 -1.39 -8.60 -2.33
CA LEU A 166 -2.72 -8.99 -2.77
C LEU A 166 -3.50 -7.76 -3.24
N ALA A 167 -4.21 -7.92 -4.34
CA ALA A 167 -5.21 -6.97 -4.82
C ALA A 167 -6.42 -7.72 -5.37
N LEU A 168 -7.58 -7.06 -5.43
CA LEU A 168 -8.80 -7.63 -6.00
C LEU A 168 -9.08 -7.02 -7.37
N LEU A 169 -9.44 -7.86 -8.33
CA LEU A 169 -9.81 -7.49 -9.68
C LEU A 169 -11.17 -8.12 -9.99
N ASN A 170 -12.26 -7.39 -9.74
CA ASN A 170 -13.61 -7.93 -9.80
C ASN A 170 -13.77 -9.15 -8.87
N ASP A 171 -14.04 -10.34 -9.43
CA ASP A 171 -14.14 -11.61 -8.71
C ASP A 171 -12.78 -12.33 -8.57
N ASP A 172 -11.73 -11.80 -9.21
CA ASP A 172 -10.38 -12.38 -9.23
C ASP A 172 -9.52 -11.83 -8.10
N VAL A 173 -8.53 -12.63 -7.71
CA VAL A 173 -7.48 -12.24 -6.78
C VAL A 173 -6.17 -12.14 -7.56
N VAL A 174 -5.53 -10.98 -7.49
CA VAL A 174 -4.19 -10.76 -8.02
C VAL A 174 -3.20 -10.94 -6.88
N ILE A 175 -2.19 -11.78 -7.10
CA ILE A 175 -1.33 -12.34 -6.06
C ILE A 175 0.12 -12.12 -6.48
N GLY A 176 0.84 -11.30 -5.72
CA GLY A 176 2.26 -11.07 -5.89
C GLY A 176 3.05 -12.04 -5.01
N THR A 177 3.96 -12.80 -5.61
CA THR A 177 4.75 -13.82 -4.93
C THR A 177 6.25 -13.55 -5.06
N GLU A 178 7.06 -14.40 -4.45
CA GLU A 178 8.51 -14.45 -4.65
C GLU A 178 8.93 -15.06 -6.00
N SER A 179 8.01 -15.67 -6.76
CA SER A 179 8.27 -16.42 -8.00
C SER A 179 7.35 -16.05 -9.15
N GLY A 180 6.75 -14.86 -9.11
CA GLY A 180 5.91 -14.29 -10.16
C GLY A 180 4.61 -13.72 -9.62
N LEU A 181 3.70 -13.41 -10.54
CA LEU A 181 2.35 -12.97 -10.24
C LEU A 181 1.36 -14.08 -10.62
N SER A 182 0.39 -14.35 -9.77
CA SER A 182 -0.77 -15.21 -10.08
C SER A 182 -2.05 -14.37 -10.11
N ILE A 183 -2.93 -14.67 -11.05
CA ILE A 183 -4.33 -14.24 -11.04
C ILE A 183 -5.16 -15.49 -10.80
N PHE A 184 -5.96 -15.49 -9.75
CA PHE A 184 -6.83 -16.58 -9.37
C PHE A 184 -8.28 -16.19 -9.56
N THR A 185 -8.98 -16.93 -10.41
CA THR A 185 -10.44 -16.88 -10.54
C THR A 185 -11.02 -18.13 -9.85
N PRO A 186 -11.63 -17.99 -8.66
CA PRO A 186 -12.15 -19.12 -7.93
C PRO A 186 -13.19 -19.95 -8.72
N PRO A 187 -13.22 -21.28 -8.54
CA PRO A 187 -12.48 -22.03 -7.52
C PRO A 187 -11.15 -22.62 -8.00
N ASP A 188 -10.85 -22.66 -9.29
CA ASP A 188 -9.74 -23.47 -9.82
C ASP A 188 -9.04 -22.93 -11.09
N ASP A 189 -9.32 -21.69 -11.53
CA ASP A 189 -8.67 -21.10 -12.69
C ASP A 189 -7.52 -20.17 -12.29
N TRP A 190 -6.33 -20.44 -12.83
CA TRP A 190 -5.08 -19.79 -12.47
C TRP A 190 -4.34 -19.32 -13.71
N LYS A 191 -3.91 -18.07 -13.70
CA LYS A 191 -3.03 -17.49 -14.72
C LYS A 191 -1.79 -16.91 -14.07
N ASN A 192 -0.62 -17.34 -14.50
CA ASN A 192 0.65 -16.87 -13.96
C ASN A 192 1.40 -15.99 -14.96
N TYR A 193 2.19 -15.08 -14.41
CA TYR A 193 3.12 -14.21 -15.11
C TYR A 193 4.48 -14.27 -14.41
N ASP A 194 5.54 -14.44 -15.19
CA ASP A 194 6.92 -14.37 -14.72
C ASP A 194 7.77 -13.42 -15.58
N LYS A 195 9.08 -13.38 -15.36
CA LYS A 195 10.04 -12.64 -16.19
C LYS A 195 10.00 -13.03 -17.67
N GLY A 196 9.71 -14.29 -17.98
CA GLY A 196 9.53 -14.80 -19.34
C GLY A 196 8.31 -14.20 -20.05
N ASP A 197 7.28 -13.80 -19.30
CA ASP A 197 6.10 -13.10 -19.80
C ASP A 197 6.28 -11.57 -19.90
N GLY A 198 7.45 -11.06 -19.49
CA GLY A 198 7.81 -9.64 -19.61
C GLY A 198 7.76 -8.85 -18.31
N LEU A 199 7.51 -9.50 -17.16
CA LEU A 199 7.67 -8.84 -15.87
C LEU A 199 9.14 -8.40 -15.66
N PRO A 200 9.39 -7.26 -15.00
CA PRO A 200 10.75 -6.82 -14.72
C PRO A 200 11.48 -7.71 -13.70
N SER A 201 10.73 -8.38 -12.81
CA SER A 201 11.22 -9.27 -11.76
C SER A 201 10.17 -10.34 -11.45
N ASP A 202 10.62 -11.51 -10.97
CA ASP A 202 9.73 -12.55 -10.43
C ASP A 202 9.29 -12.23 -9.00
N VAL A 203 10.02 -11.37 -8.29
CA VAL A 203 9.66 -10.96 -6.93
C VAL A 203 8.75 -9.73 -7.01
N ILE A 204 7.50 -9.87 -6.57
CA ILE A 204 6.44 -8.86 -6.65
C ILE A 204 6.11 -8.37 -5.24
N TYR A 205 6.44 -7.11 -4.93
CA TYR A 205 6.28 -6.54 -3.60
C TYR A 205 4.97 -5.79 -3.39
N ALA A 206 4.40 -5.24 -4.46
CA ALA A 206 3.20 -4.39 -4.37
C ALA A 206 2.29 -4.59 -5.57
N LEU A 207 1.00 -4.47 -5.33
CA LEU A 207 -0.05 -4.55 -6.34
C LEU A 207 -1.12 -3.49 -6.07
N TRP A 208 -1.63 -2.91 -7.15
CA TRP A 208 -2.79 -2.04 -7.15
C TRP A 208 -3.62 -2.33 -8.38
N VAL A 209 -4.94 -2.28 -8.25
CA VAL A 209 -5.87 -2.47 -9.38
C VAL A 209 -6.69 -1.21 -9.54
N ASP A 210 -6.68 -0.66 -10.76
CA ASP A 210 -7.49 0.50 -11.14
C ASP A 210 -8.08 0.28 -12.54
N ASP A 211 -9.41 0.44 -12.67
CA ASP A 211 -10.19 0.24 -13.91
C ASP A 211 -9.78 -1.00 -14.75
N GLY A 212 -9.53 -2.13 -14.08
CA GLY A 212 -9.14 -3.39 -14.74
C GLY A 212 -7.67 -3.48 -15.15
N VAL A 213 -6.87 -2.44 -14.90
CA VAL A 213 -5.42 -2.43 -15.05
C VAL A 213 -4.77 -2.86 -13.74
N ILE A 214 -3.85 -3.81 -13.82
CA ILE A 214 -3.03 -4.22 -12.69
C ILE A 214 -1.74 -3.42 -12.76
N TRP A 215 -1.48 -2.60 -11.75
CA TRP A 215 -0.18 -1.97 -11.53
C TRP A 215 0.57 -2.74 -10.45
N GLY A 216 1.88 -2.88 -10.61
CA GLY A 216 2.69 -3.57 -9.62
C GLY A 216 4.12 -3.08 -9.54
N GLY A 217 4.73 -3.38 -8.39
CA GLY A 217 6.12 -3.10 -8.07
C GLY A 217 6.84 -4.37 -7.67
N GLY A 218 8.11 -4.48 -8.03
CA GLY A 218 8.95 -5.62 -7.67
C GLY A 218 10.41 -5.23 -7.48
N ALA A 219 11.27 -6.24 -7.37
CA ALA A 219 12.70 -6.03 -7.12
C ALA A 219 13.51 -5.40 -8.28
N TYR A 220 12.87 -5.16 -9.44
CA TYR A 220 13.53 -4.56 -10.60
C TYR A 220 12.69 -3.57 -11.40
N GLY A 221 11.86 -2.81 -10.69
CA GLY A 221 11.04 -1.74 -11.25
C GLY A 221 9.56 -2.02 -11.07
N ALA A 222 8.76 -1.30 -11.85
CA ALA A 222 7.32 -1.41 -11.84
C ALA A 222 6.82 -2.05 -13.14
N PHE A 223 5.55 -2.43 -13.15
CA PHE A 223 4.88 -2.91 -14.35
C PHE A 223 3.40 -2.51 -14.35
N LYS A 224 2.79 -2.58 -15.52
CA LYS A 224 1.34 -2.72 -15.64
C LYS A 224 0.96 -3.91 -16.49
N ILE A 225 -0.18 -4.52 -16.20
CA ILE A 225 -0.84 -5.53 -17.01
C ILE A 225 -2.20 -4.99 -17.44
N GLU A 226 -2.42 -4.92 -18.75
CA GLU A 226 -3.63 -4.37 -19.35
C GLU A 226 -4.04 -5.26 -20.53
N GLY A 227 -5.27 -5.78 -20.52
CA GLY A 227 -5.72 -6.71 -21.56
C GLY A 227 -4.91 -8.02 -21.65
N GLY A 228 -4.11 -8.31 -20.62
CA GLY A 228 -3.20 -9.45 -20.55
C GLY A 228 -1.78 -9.18 -21.05
N ASP A 229 -1.51 -8.02 -21.64
CA ASP A 229 -0.18 -7.58 -22.07
C ASP A 229 0.58 -6.95 -20.91
N VAL A 230 1.88 -7.26 -20.80
CA VAL A 230 2.77 -6.76 -19.74
C VAL A 230 3.62 -5.60 -20.26
N PHE A 231 3.64 -4.50 -19.52
CA PHE A 231 4.47 -3.32 -19.78
C PHE A 231 5.38 -3.07 -18.58
N ALA A 232 6.69 -3.21 -18.76
CA ALA A 232 7.68 -3.04 -17.69
C ALA A 232 8.31 -1.64 -17.71
N TYR A 233 8.47 -1.07 -16.51
CA TYR A 233 9.16 0.18 -16.22
C TYR A 233 10.37 -0.13 -15.35
N THR A 234 11.55 -0.17 -15.95
CA THR A 234 12.83 -0.45 -15.28
C THR A 234 13.70 0.81 -15.25
N PRO A 235 14.78 0.85 -14.44
CA PRO A 235 15.72 1.97 -14.47
C PRO A 235 16.34 2.25 -15.84
N GLU A 236 16.34 1.28 -16.76
CA GLU A 236 16.89 1.44 -18.11
C GLU A 236 15.92 2.09 -19.10
N ASN A 237 14.61 1.98 -18.87
CA ASN A 237 13.60 2.41 -19.83
C ASN A 237 12.59 3.44 -19.25
N SER A 238 12.76 3.81 -17.99
CA SER A 238 11.91 4.75 -17.26
C SER A 238 12.77 5.69 -16.39
N GLN A 239 12.12 6.60 -15.66
CA GLN A 239 12.82 7.47 -14.69
C GLN A 239 12.74 6.96 -13.25
N ILE A 240 12.38 5.68 -13.05
CA ILE A 240 12.45 5.06 -11.73
C ILE A 240 13.94 4.99 -11.30
N PRO A 241 14.36 5.71 -10.24
CA PRO A 241 15.77 5.88 -9.91
C PRO A 241 16.40 4.63 -9.27
N TYR A 242 15.58 3.76 -8.65
CA TYR A 242 16.03 2.54 -7.96
C TYR A 242 15.14 1.35 -8.30
N SER A 243 15.74 0.16 -8.28
CA SER A 243 15.11 -1.06 -8.78
C SER A 243 14.01 -1.62 -7.87
N ASP A 244 14.05 -1.38 -6.56
CA ASP A 244 13.05 -1.94 -5.64
C ASP A 244 11.86 -1.00 -5.50
N VAL A 245 10.71 -1.40 -6.08
CA VAL A 245 9.43 -0.70 -5.95
C VAL A 245 8.58 -1.41 -4.91
N MET A 246 8.44 -0.78 -3.75
CA MET A 246 7.84 -1.37 -2.54
C MET A 246 6.35 -1.05 -2.38
N GLY A 247 5.86 0.01 -3.03
CA GLY A 247 4.45 0.41 -2.94
C GLY A 247 3.98 1.00 -4.24
N VAL A 248 2.70 0.76 -4.57
CA VAL A 248 2.04 1.31 -5.76
C VAL A 248 0.64 1.75 -5.39
N CYS A 249 0.23 2.94 -5.84
CA CYS A 249 -1.18 3.34 -5.84
C CYS A 249 -1.50 4.21 -7.05
N VAL A 250 -2.78 4.26 -7.40
CA VAL A 250 -3.31 5.18 -8.42
C VAL A 250 -4.17 6.21 -7.71
N ASP A 251 -4.00 7.48 -8.08
CA ASP A 251 -4.79 8.57 -7.52
C ASP A 251 -6.06 8.87 -8.32
N ASP A 252 -6.92 9.76 -7.79
CA ASP A 252 -8.22 10.08 -8.41
C ASP A 252 -8.10 10.74 -9.79
N TYR A 253 -6.88 11.16 -10.17
CA TYR A 253 -6.58 11.77 -11.45
C TYR A 253 -6.02 10.77 -12.48
N GLY A 254 -5.82 9.51 -12.08
CA GLY A 254 -5.25 8.45 -12.89
C GLY A 254 -3.73 8.44 -12.92
N ASP A 255 -3.07 9.23 -12.06
CA ASP A 255 -1.61 9.20 -11.98
C ASP A 255 -1.16 8.08 -11.05
N VAL A 256 -0.05 7.44 -11.42
CA VAL A 256 0.45 6.25 -10.72
C VAL A 256 1.64 6.63 -9.88
N TRP A 257 1.59 6.29 -8.60
CA TRP A 257 2.61 6.58 -7.61
C TRP A 257 3.35 5.32 -7.20
N PHE A 258 4.67 5.40 -7.16
CA PHE A 258 5.59 4.32 -6.83
C PHE A 258 6.44 4.74 -5.64
N ALA A 259 6.34 4.03 -4.54
CA ALA A 259 7.27 4.12 -3.42
C ALA A 259 8.48 3.23 -3.71
N THR A 260 9.68 3.83 -3.73
CA THR A 260 10.91 3.10 -4.04
C THR A 260 11.81 3.00 -2.81
N TYR A 261 12.54 1.89 -2.67
CA TYR A 261 13.46 1.71 -1.56
C TYR A 261 14.79 2.44 -1.83
N GLY A 262 14.88 3.69 -1.40
CA GLY A 262 16.09 4.53 -1.48
C GLY A 262 16.08 5.54 -2.62
N GLY A 263 15.01 5.58 -3.40
CA GLY A 263 14.81 6.52 -4.52
C GLY A 263 13.71 7.54 -4.32
N GLY A 264 13.10 7.59 -3.13
CA GLY A 264 11.95 8.43 -2.85
C GLY A 264 10.68 7.92 -3.54
N ILE A 265 9.81 8.87 -3.90
CA ILE A 265 8.53 8.60 -4.57
C ILE A 265 8.62 9.02 -6.03
N CYS A 266 8.17 8.15 -6.93
CA CYS A 266 8.04 8.43 -8.36
C CYS A 266 6.57 8.49 -8.74
N MET A 267 6.17 9.47 -9.52
CA MET A 267 4.82 9.57 -10.08
C MET A 267 4.88 9.54 -11.61
N LEU A 268 4.01 8.75 -12.22
CA LEU A 268 3.79 8.69 -13.65
C LEU A 268 2.44 9.36 -13.97
N SER A 269 2.49 10.51 -14.65
CA SER A 269 1.33 11.24 -15.17
C SER A 269 1.31 11.13 -16.69
N GLY A 270 0.42 10.28 -17.22
CA GLY A 270 0.42 9.92 -18.64
C GLY A 270 1.74 9.26 -19.06
N SER A 271 2.65 10.02 -19.67
CA SER A 271 4.00 9.57 -20.05
C SER A 271 5.12 10.27 -19.29
N GLU A 272 4.79 11.24 -18.44
CA GLU A 272 5.73 12.09 -17.73
C GLU A 272 6.02 11.54 -16.34
N TRP A 273 7.30 11.61 -15.96
CA TRP A 273 7.76 11.14 -14.66
C TRP A 273 8.15 12.32 -13.78
N HIS A 274 7.66 12.30 -12.55
CA HIS A 274 8.01 13.26 -11.50
C HIS A 274 8.63 12.50 -10.33
N ILE A 275 9.76 12.98 -9.82
CA ILE A 275 10.52 12.32 -8.76
C ILE A 275 10.56 13.25 -7.55
N TYR A 276 10.17 12.73 -6.40
CA TYR A 276 10.14 13.44 -5.12
C TYR A 276 11.17 12.80 -4.18
N MET A 277 12.32 13.48 -4.01
CA MET A 277 13.43 13.01 -3.19
C MET A 277 14.16 14.18 -2.50
N GLY A 278 14.99 13.90 -1.50
CA GLY A 278 15.96 14.89 -0.98
C GLY A 278 15.34 16.12 -0.30
N GLY A 279 14.20 15.94 0.38
CA GLY A 279 13.49 17.01 1.13
C GLY A 279 12.42 17.75 0.33
N GLU A 280 12.30 17.49 -0.97
CA GLU A 280 11.18 17.95 -1.83
C GLU A 280 10.01 16.94 -1.86
N GLY A 281 10.11 15.86 -1.07
CA GLY A 281 9.19 14.73 -1.09
C GLY A 281 8.83 14.20 0.30
N PRO A 282 8.68 12.87 0.47
CA PRO A 282 8.36 12.28 1.77
C PRO A 282 9.47 12.56 2.80
N ILE A 283 9.18 12.22 4.06
CA ILE A 283 10.10 12.37 5.20
C ILE A 283 11.40 11.58 5.01
N SER A 284 11.37 10.53 4.18
CA SER A 284 12.51 9.68 3.87
C SER A 284 12.45 9.15 2.44
N ASP A 285 13.62 8.98 1.82
CA ASP A 285 13.75 8.42 0.47
C ASP A 285 13.58 6.89 0.45
N TRP A 286 13.44 6.22 1.61
CA TRP A 286 13.15 4.79 1.73
C TRP A 286 11.65 4.54 1.87
N GLY A 287 10.94 4.59 0.73
CA GLY A 287 9.52 4.27 0.66
C GLY A 287 9.26 2.78 0.85
N LEU A 288 8.26 2.46 1.66
CA LEU A 288 7.83 1.09 1.98
C LEU A 288 6.41 0.80 1.52
N CYS A 289 5.54 1.80 1.50
CA CYS A 289 4.20 1.66 0.94
C CYS A 289 3.72 2.96 0.29
N ALA A 290 2.76 2.81 -0.63
CA ALA A 290 2.00 3.91 -1.19
C ALA A 290 0.52 3.55 -1.11
N PHE A 291 -0.30 4.47 -0.63
CA PHE A 291 -1.73 4.28 -0.48
C PHE A 291 -2.44 5.57 -0.89
N CYS A 292 -3.39 5.47 -1.82
CA CYS A 292 -4.32 6.57 -2.10
C CYS A 292 -5.58 6.36 -1.27
N SER A 293 -5.85 7.29 -0.35
CA SER A 293 -7.08 7.31 0.42
C SER A 293 -8.19 8.01 -0.37
N SER A 294 -9.42 7.99 0.16
CA SER A 294 -10.49 8.79 -0.41
C SER A 294 -10.14 10.29 -0.38
N TYR A 295 -10.69 11.05 -1.35
CA TYR A 295 -10.46 12.49 -1.51
C TYR A 295 -9.04 12.88 -1.95
N ASN A 296 -8.41 12.05 -2.78
CA ASN A 296 -7.12 12.36 -3.39
C ASN A 296 -6.00 12.72 -2.38
N THR A 297 -6.02 12.04 -1.24
CA THR A 297 -4.97 12.15 -0.22
C THR A 297 -4.09 10.92 -0.32
N LEU A 298 -2.81 11.15 -0.58
CA LEU A 298 -1.80 10.12 -0.73
C LEU A 298 -1.05 9.95 0.58
N TRP A 299 -0.76 8.70 0.93
CA TRP A 299 -0.03 8.30 2.11
C TRP A 299 1.15 7.43 1.71
N PHE A 300 2.33 7.79 2.19
CA PHE A 300 3.59 7.12 1.92
C PHE A 300 4.23 6.71 3.23
N GLY A 301 4.25 5.40 3.51
CA GLY A 301 4.98 4.84 4.63
C GLY A 301 6.46 4.75 4.28
N THR A 302 7.31 5.12 5.24
CA THR A 302 8.76 5.11 5.07
C THR A 302 9.45 4.48 6.29
N THR A 303 10.77 4.35 6.27
CA THR A 303 11.53 3.89 7.44
C THR A 303 11.59 4.90 8.59
N ASP A 304 11.32 6.18 8.31
CA ASP A 304 11.49 7.28 9.27
C ASP A 304 10.17 7.96 9.67
N GLY A 305 9.04 7.44 9.20
CA GLY A 305 7.70 7.92 9.52
C GLY A 305 6.73 7.79 8.36
N LEU A 306 5.62 8.50 8.47
CA LEU A 306 4.56 8.56 7.47
C LEU A 306 4.53 9.95 6.82
N SER A 307 4.41 9.99 5.51
CA SER A 307 4.18 11.23 4.78
C SER A 307 2.82 11.23 4.10
N ARG A 308 2.07 12.31 4.32
CA ARG A 308 0.82 12.61 3.62
C ARG A 308 1.09 13.64 2.54
N HIS A 309 0.56 13.41 1.34
CA HIS A 309 0.57 14.38 0.26
C HIS A 309 -0.86 14.63 -0.22
N ILE A 310 -1.29 15.89 -0.23
CA ILE A 310 -2.60 16.28 -0.78
C ILE A 310 -2.35 16.90 -2.14
N ARG A 311 -2.93 16.31 -3.18
CA ARG A 311 -2.75 16.78 -4.55
C ARG A 311 -3.90 17.69 -4.99
N TYR A 312 -3.55 18.73 -5.74
CA TYR A 312 -4.49 19.58 -6.46
C TYR A 312 -4.08 19.63 -7.95
N ARG A 313 -5.06 19.58 -8.86
CA ARG A 313 -4.92 20.02 -10.25
C ARG A 313 -5.73 21.31 -10.41
N ASP A 314 -5.13 22.30 -11.07
CA ASP A 314 -5.79 23.56 -11.46
C ASP A 314 -6.79 23.35 -12.61
#